data_AF-A0A0G1N724-F1
#
_entry.id   AF-A0A0G1N724-F1
#
_cell.length_a   1.000
_cell.length_b   1.000
_cell.length_c   1.000
_cell.angle_alpha   90.00
_cell.angle_beta   90.00
_cell.angle_gamma   90.00
#
_symmetry.space_group_name_H-M   'P 1'
#
loop_
_entity.id
_entity.type
_entity.pdbx_description
1 polymer ?
#
loop_
_entity_poly.entity_id
_entity_poly.type
_entity_poly.pdbx_seq_one_letter_code
_entity_poly.pdbx_strand_id
1 'polypeptide(L)' 'MPEQSLIKTKAVEIISDYMGEDTAKMYSEFYQTQSDDVILVSITQLMTEYVGDVQTKEILENKGLINKTNHG' A
#
# COMPACT_ATOMS: atom_id res chain seq x y z
N MET A 1 18.54 -12.21 -7.28
CA MET A 1 17.75 -10.96 -7.07
C MET A 1 17.19 -11.04 -5.66
N PRO A 2 17.27 -9.99 -4.83
CA PRO A 2 16.65 -10.01 -3.52
C PRO A 2 15.13 -10.18 -3.70
N GLU A 3 14.56 -11.12 -2.95
CA GLU A 3 13.12 -11.38 -2.93
C GLU A 3 12.42 -10.12 -2.41
N GLN A 4 11.69 -9.43 -3.28
CA GLN A 4 10.89 -8.29 -2.85
C GLN A 4 9.68 -8.82 -2.10
N SER A 5 9.44 -8.30 -0.89
CA SER A 5 8.24 -8.68 -0.13
C SER A 5 6.99 -8.31 -0.93
N LEU A 6 6.03 -9.23 -0.94
CA LEU A 6 4.72 -9.06 -1.59
C LEU A 6 4.00 -7.79 -1.15
N ILE A 7 4.20 -7.37 0.11
CA ILE A 7 3.60 -6.16 0.67
C ILE A 7 4.20 -4.92 0.01
N LYS A 8 5.51 -4.89 -0.21
CA LYS A 8 6.21 -3.78 -0.88
C LYS A 8 5.68 -3.59 -2.30
N THR A 9 5.64 -4.67 -3.07
CA THR A 9 5.17 -4.65 -4.46
C THR A 9 3.74 -4.13 -4.54
N LYS A 10 2.83 -4.67 -3.73
CA LYS A 10 1.42 -4.25 -3.72
C LYS A 10 1.23 -2.81 -3.26
N ALA A 11 1.99 -2.35 -2.27
CA ALA A 11 1.91 -0.96 -1.82
C ALA A 11 2.35 0.01 -2.92
N VAL A 12 3.45 -0.29 -3.62
CA VAL A 12 3.92 0.52 -4.77
C VAL A 12 2.91 0.50 -5.92
N GLU A 13 2.31 -0.65 -6.23
CA GLU A 13 1.25 -0.74 -7.24
C GLU A 13 0.06 0.15 -6.89
N ILE A 14 -0.41 0.15 -5.63
CA ILE A 14 -1.50 1.03 -5.20
C ILE A 14 -1.12 2.50 -5.38
N ILE A 15 0.10 2.89 -4.99
CA ILE A 15 0.55 4.28 -5.18
C ILE A 15 0.60 4.62 -6.67
N SER A 16 1.05 3.70 -7.52
CA SER A 16 1.07 3.91 -8.97
C SER A 16 -0.34 4.10 -9.55
N ASP A 17 -1.28 3.24 -9.14
CA ASP A 17 -2.66 3.24 -9.62
C ASP A 17 -3.40 4.55 -9.26
N TYR A 18 -3.10 5.16 -8.10
CA TYR A 18 -3.84 6.31 -7.58
C TYR A 18 -3.08 7.65 -7.68
N MET A 19 -1.75 7.64 -7.57
CA MET A 19 -0.90 8.84 -7.49
C MET A 19 0.12 8.94 -8.63
N GLY A 20 0.19 7.94 -9.51
CA GLY A 20 1.07 7.92 -10.69
C GLY A 20 2.46 7.31 -10.44
N GLU A 21 3.12 6.96 -11.54
CA GLU A 21 4.38 6.20 -11.56
C GLU A 21 5.53 6.94 -10.85
N ASP A 22 5.62 8.27 -10.98
CA ASP A 22 6.68 9.07 -10.36
C ASP A 22 6.62 9.00 -8.82
N THR A 23 5.40 9.10 -8.26
CA THR A 23 5.16 8.97 -6.82
C THR A 23 5.47 7.54 -6.37
N ALA A 24 5.02 6.55 -7.14
CA ALA A 24 5.27 5.14 -6.85
C ALA A 24 6.77 4.80 -6.82
N LYS A 25 7.55 5.38 -7.73
CA LYS A 25 9.01 5.21 -7.75
C LYS A 25 9.67 5.76 -6.49
N MET A 26 9.29 6.97 -6.06
CA MET A 26 9.80 7.57 -4.83
C MET A 26 9.52 6.68 -3.60
N TYR A 27 8.28 6.18 -3.48
CA TYR A 27 7.92 5.29 -2.39
C TYR A 27 8.55 3.91 -2.50
N SER A 28 8.78 3.40 -3.72
CA SER A 28 9.49 2.14 -3.93
C SER A 28 10.91 2.21 -3.38
N GLU A 29 11.61 3.33 -3.54
CA GLU A 29 12.95 3.55 -2.98
C GLU A 29 12.90 3.62 -1.46
N PHE A 30 11.95 4.38 -0.90
CA PHE A 30 11.74 4.48 0.54
C PHE A 30 11.46 3.11 1.19
N TYR A 31 10.59 2.29 0.59
CA TYR A 31 10.16 1.00 1.10
C TYR A 31 11.22 -0.10 1.04
N GLN A 32 12.31 0.05 0.29
CA GLN A 32 13.37 -0.98 0.22
C GLN A 32 13.95 -1.32 1.60
N THR A 33 14.11 -0.31 2.46
CA THR A 33 14.73 -0.44 3.78
C THR A 33 13.74 -0.62 4.93
N GLN A 34 12.44 -0.53 4.66
CA GLN A 34 11.39 -0.62 5.67
C GLN A 34 10.90 -2.05 5.88
N SER A 35 10.37 -2.33 7.07
CA SER A 35 9.62 -3.55 7.35
C SER A 35 8.22 -3.49 6.77
N ASP A 36 7.63 -4.66 6.55
CA ASP A 36 6.28 -4.77 5.99
C ASP A 36 5.22 -4.06 6.86
N ASP A 37 5.35 -4.11 8.18
CA ASP A 37 4.45 -3.40 9.11
C ASP A 37 4.51 -1.88 8.92
N VAL A 38 5.71 -1.31 8.76
CA VAL A 38 5.89 0.13 8.52
C VAL A 38 5.27 0.53 7.19
N ILE A 39 5.41 -0.33 6.18
CA ILE A 39 4.86 -0.10 4.85
C ILE A 39 3.34 -0.13 4.89
N LEU A 40 2.74 -1.10 5.59
CA LEU A 40 1.29 -1.19 5.78
C LEU A 40 0.72 0.05 6.48
N VAL A 41 1.37 0.54 7.54
CA VAL A 41 0.95 1.79 8.21
C VAL A 41 1.07 2.97 7.26
N SER A 42 2.21 3.10 6.56
CA SER A 42 2.46 4.19 5.62
C SER A 42 1.44 4.25 4.50
N ILE A 43 1.19 3.13 3.80
CA ILE A 43 0.23 3.10 2.70
C ILE A 43 -1.20 3.33 3.19
N THR A 44 -1.55 2.83 4.39
CA THR A 44 -2.87 3.07 4.99
C THR A 44 -3.08 4.55 5.25
N GLN A 45 -2.13 5.23 5.90
CA GLN A 45 -2.23 6.67 6.17
C GLN A 45 -2.29 7.49 4.87
N LEU A 46 -1.39 7.19 3.94
CA LEU A 46 -1.31 7.88 2.65
C LEU A 46 -2.63 7.78 1.87
N MET A 47 -3.18 6.57 1.75
CA MET A 47 -4.44 6.36 1.05
C MET A 47 -5.61 6.99 1.81
N THR A 48 -5.64 6.92 3.14
CA THR A 48 -6.71 7.55 3.93
C THR A 48 -6.73 9.07 3.74
N GLU A 49 -5.56 9.71 3.62
CA GLU A 49 -5.48 11.13 3.28
C GLU A 49 -5.92 11.43 1.84
N TYR A 50 -5.66 10.51 0.90
CA TYR A 50 -5.92 10.73 -0.53
C TYR A 50 -7.36 10.43 -0.95
N VAL A 51 -7.94 9.31 -0.48
CA VAL A 51 -9.27 8.82 -0.90
C VAL A 51 -10.25 8.65 0.25
N GLY A 52 -9.81 8.82 1.50
CA GLY A 52 -10.63 8.62 2.70
C GLY A 52 -10.63 7.19 3.23
N ASP A 53 -10.91 7.06 4.52
CA ASP A 53 -10.73 5.83 5.30
C ASP A 53 -11.50 4.61 4.76
N VAL A 54 -12.77 4.80 4.41
CA VAL A 54 -13.64 3.71 3.90
C VAL A 54 -13.08 3.13 2.60
N GLN A 55 -12.70 3.99 1.66
CA GLN A 55 -12.16 3.56 0.37
C GLN A 55 -10.78 2.93 0.52
N THR A 56 -9.92 3.49 1.37
CA THR A 56 -8.61 2.90 1.69
C THR A 56 -8.74 1.46 2.14
N LYS A 57 -9.65 1.20 3.07
CA LYS A 57 -9.88 -0.15 3.59
C LYS A 57 -10.27 -1.12 2.48
N GLU A 58 -11.22 -0.74 1.62
CA GLU A 58 -11.65 -1.57 0.48
C GLU A 58 -10.48 -1.85 -0.49
N ILE A 59 -9.65 -0.84 -0.78
CA ILE A 59 -8.49 -0.98 -1.67
C ILE A 59 -7.48 -1.96 -1.09
N LEU A 60 -7.11 -1.80 0.19
CA LEU A 60 -6.14 -2.66 0.87
C LEU A 60 -6.65 -4.10 1.01
N GLU A 61 -7.94 -4.28 1.28
CA GLU A 61 -8.60 -5.61 1.31
C GLU A 61 -8.60 -6.26 -0.09
N ASN A 62 -8.93 -5.50 -1.14
CA ASN A 62 -8.99 -6.02 -2.51
C ASN A 62 -7.61 -6.38 -3.07
N LYS A 63 -6.56 -5.64 -2.68
CA LYS A 63 -5.17 -5.98 -2.99
C LYS A 63 -4.62 -7.07 -2.06
N GLY A 64 -5.38 -7.50 -1.04
CA GLY A 64 -4.97 -8.54 -0.09
C GLY A 64 -3.76 -8.14 0.75
N LEU A 65 -3.71 -6.86 1.15
CA LEU A 65 -2.74 -6.32 2.11
C LEU A 65 -3.25 -6.40 3.55
N ILE A 66 -4.57 -6.37 3.73
CA ILE A 66 -5.24 -6.57 5.01
C ILE A 66 -6.37 -7.60 4.85
N ASN A 67 -6.78 -8.21 5.95
CA ASN A 67 -7.86 -9.19 5.94
C ASN A 67 -9.19 -8.50 5.65
N LYS A 68 -10.01 -9.13 4.79
CA LYS A 68 -11.41 -8.73 4.62
C LYS A 68 -12.12 -8.83 5.96
N THR A 69 -12.58 -7.69 6.46
CA THR A 69 -13.51 -7.70 7.58
C THR A 69 -14.89 -8.03 7.04
N ASN A 70 -15.33 -9.27 7.26
CA ASN A 70 -16.72 -9.65 7.04
C ASN A 70 -17.59 -8.78 7.96
N HIS A 71 -18.25 -7.76 7.42
CA HIS A 71 -19.44 -7.21 8.05
C HIS A 71 -20.55 -8.25 7.88
N GLY A 72 -20.75 -9.06 8.91
CA GLY A 72 -21.95 -9.88 9.10
C GLY A 72 -23.12 -9.05 9.60
#